data_AF-A0A818CMC4-F1
#
_entry.id   AF-A0A818CMC4-F1
#
_cell.length_a   1.000
_cell.length_b   1.000
_cell.length_c   1.000
_cell.angle_alpha   90.00
_cell.angle_beta   90.00
_cell.angle_gamma   90.00
#
_symmetry.space_group_name_H-M   'P 1'
#
loop_
_entity.id
_entity.type
_entity.pdbx_description
1 polymer ?
#
loop_
_entity_poly.entity_id
_entity_poly.type
_entity_poly.pdbx_seq_one_letter_code
_entity_poly.pdbx_strand_id
1 'polypeptide(L)'
;MDLFFFWLQQDNISEQNCFSRRLDFFSFQICNAMHYFEKKFIIHRDLATRNCLIDDYANRVKMSDFGMARIISSSSSMIYEEKYDKPFPLRWSSPEVLIYRKYSSKYDVWSYGIVLWEIHSLDKIPYKQSISNDIIIQLIKSGHMLNKPELANHFICKLLMLPC
;
A
#
# COMPACT_ATOMS: atom_id res chain seq x y z
N MET A 1 24.78 -8.89 -3.55
CA MET A 1 24.24 -10.26 -3.44
C MET A 1 23.85 -10.44 -1.99
N ASP A 2 22.55 -10.38 -1.71
CA ASP A 2 22.01 -10.43 -0.36
C ASP A 2 22.10 -11.85 0.21
N LEU A 3 22.72 -11.99 1.38
CA LEU A 3 22.77 -13.25 2.15
C LEU A 3 21.36 -13.76 2.50
N PHE A 4 20.35 -12.88 2.45
CA PHE A 4 18.93 -13.20 2.59
C PHE A 4 18.41 -14.14 1.48
N PHE A 5 18.94 -14.03 0.25
CA PHE A 5 18.53 -14.88 -0.88
C PHE A 5 19.15 -16.28 -0.86
N PHE A 6 20.34 -16.46 -0.25
CA PHE A 6 21.01 -17.76 -0.16
C PHE A 6 20.31 -18.69 0.85
N TRP A 7 19.74 -18.12 1.91
CA TRP A 7 18.89 -18.85 2.88
C TRP A 7 17.52 -19.24 2.29
N LEU A 8 16.91 -18.37 1.47
CA LEU A 8 15.60 -18.60 0.84
C LEU A 8 15.55 -19.75 -0.18
N GLN A 9 16.70 -20.23 -0.67
CA GLN A 9 16.77 -21.29 -1.68
C GLN A 9 16.91 -22.70 -1.09
N GLN A 10 16.97 -22.87 0.24
CA GLN A 10 17.18 -24.19 0.85
C GLN A 10 15.98 -24.86 1.54
N ASP A 11 14.82 -24.21 1.74
CA ASP A 11 13.91 -24.71 2.78
C ASP A 11 12.51 -25.22 2.38
N ASN A 12 12.09 -26.20 3.19
CA ASN A 12 10.89 -27.04 3.13
C ASN A 12 9.56 -26.26 3.07
N ILE A 13 8.52 -26.92 2.53
CA ILE A 13 7.11 -26.45 2.42
C ILE A 13 6.55 -25.88 3.74
N SER A 14 7.04 -26.33 4.90
CA SER A 14 6.64 -25.83 6.22
C SER A 14 7.08 -24.40 6.50
N GLU A 15 8.27 -24.00 6.05
CA GLU A 15 8.82 -22.66 6.31
C GLU A 15 8.19 -21.61 5.40
N GLN A 16 7.94 -21.98 4.14
CA GLN A 16 7.21 -21.14 3.18
C GLN A 16 5.80 -20.78 3.69
N ASN A 17 5.13 -21.74 4.33
CA ASN A 17 3.83 -21.52 4.97
C ASN A 17 3.91 -20.59 6.20
N CYS A 18 4.97 -20.70 7.01
CA CYS A 18 5.16 -19.81 8.17
C CYS A 18 5.43 -18.37 7.73
N PHE A 19 6.26 -18.19 6.70
CA PHE A 19 6.60 -16.90 6.13
C PHE A 19 5.38 -16.21 5.53
N SER A 20 4.57 -16.91 4.72
CA SER A 20 3.34 -16.36 4.15
C SER A 20 2.36 -15.88 5.22
N ARG A 21 2.19 -16.64 6.31
CA ARG A 21 1.34 -16.22 7.45
C ARG A 21 1.84 -14.94 8.13
N ARG A 22 3.16 -14.71 8.15
CA ARG A 22 3.74 -13.49 8.71
C ARG A 22 3.39 -12.26 7.86
N LEU A 23 3.41 -12.41 6.54
CA LEU A 23 2.97 -11.37 5.59
C LEU A 23 1.48 -11.03 5.74
N ASP A 24 0.64 -12.06 5.89
CA ASP A 24 -0.79 -11.88 6.19
C ASP A 24 -1.00 -11.13 7.52
N PHE A 25 -0.20 -11.47 8.53
CA PHE A 25 -0.26 -10.81 9.85
C PHE A 25 0.16 -9.34 9.80
N PHE A 26 1.20 -8.99 9.03
CA PHE A 26 1.58 -7.60 8.80
C PHE A 26 0.49 -6.83 8.06
N SER A 27 -0.09 -7.42 7.02
CA SER A 27 -1.20 -6.85 6.26
C SER A 27 -2.38 -6.52 7.17
N PHE A 28 -2.76 -7.43 8.06
CA PHE A 28 -3.83 -7.22 9.04
C PHE A 28 -3.54 -6.08 10.02
N GLN A 29 -2.31 -5.98 10.53
CA GLN A 29 -1.92 -4.89 11.43
C GLN A 29 -2.00 -3.53 10.75
N ILE A 30 -1.56 -3.42 9.50
CA ILE A 30 -1.66 -2.19 8.70
C ILE A 30 -3.13 -1.83 8.49
N CYS A 31 -3.98 -2.79 8.13
CA CYS A 31 -5.43 -2.58 7.99
C CYS A 31 -6.06 -2.01 9.28
N ASN A 32 -5.71 -2.56 10.44
CA ASN A 32 -6.19 -2.05 11.72
C ASN A 32 -5.75 -0.61 12.00
N ALA A 33 -4.51 -0.26 11.64
CA ALA A 33 -4.03 1.12 11.74
C ALA A 33 -4.83 2.07 10.83
N MET A 34 -5.09 1.65 9.58
CA MET A 34 -5.88 2.45 8.63
C MET A 34 -7.33 2.63 9.08
N HIS A 35 -7.94 1.60 9.68
CA HIS A 35 -9.26 1.69 10.30
C HIS A 35 -9.28 2.70 11.46
N TYR A 36 -8.22 2.74 12.26
CA TYR A 36 -8.06 3.74 13.30
C TYR A 36 -7.92 5.16 12.71
N PHE A 37 -7.13 5.33 11.65
CA PHE A 37 -6.98 6.63 10.97
C PHE A 37 -8.30 7.13 10.41
N GLU A 38 -9.07 6.29 9.73
CA GLU A 38 -10.40 6.65 9.22
C GLU A 38 -11.32 7.13 10.36
N LYS A 39 -11.37 6.40 11.48
CA LYS A 39 -12.15 6.79 12.68
C LYS A 39 -11.71 8.09 13.33
N LYS A 40 -10.45 8.49 13.13
CA LYS A 40 -9.87 9.74 13.63
C LYS A 40 -9.86 10.85 12.58
N PHE A 41 -10.48 10.61 11.42
CA PHE A 41 -10.48 11.53 10.28
C PHE A 41 -9.08 11.90 9.79
N ILE A 42 -8.12 10.97 9.96
CA ILE A 42 -6.75 11.11 9.48
C ILE A 42 -6.67 10.46 8.09
N ILE A 43 -6.14 11.21 7.12
CA ILE A 43 -5.69 10.69 5.83
C ILE A 43 -4.17 10.69 5.84
N HIS A 44 -3.54 9.54 5.70
CA HIS A 44 -2.09 9.36 5.72
C HIS A 44 -1.42 10.00 4.49
N ARG A 45 -2.01 9.81 3.31
CA ARG A 45 -1.55 10.37 2.00
C ARG A 45 -0.24 9.81 1.46
N ASP A 46 0.61 9.21 2.30
CA ASP A 46 1.82 8.49 1.88
C ASP A 46 1.88 7.05 2.42
N LEU A 47 0.82 6.26 2.18
CA LEU A 47 0.79 4.87 2.63
C LEU A 47 1.60 3.98 1.67
N ALA A 48 2.69 3.39 2.16
CA ALA A 48 3.60 2.50 1.44
C ALA A 48 4.35 1.57 2.42
N THR A 49 4.91 0.45 1.96
CA THR A 49 5.71 -0.47 2.81
C THR A 49 6.91 0.21 3.46
N ARG A 50 7.59 1.13 2.75
CA ARG A 50 8.69 1.94 3.31
C ARG A 50 8.32 2.76 4.54
N ASN A 51 7.04 3.06 4.72
CA ASN A 51 6.51 3.84 5.86
C ASN A 51 5.91 2.92 6.94
N CYS A 52 6.10 1.60 6.83
CA CYS A 52 5.72 0.60 7.83
C CYS A 52 6.98 0.14 8.58
N LEU A 53 7.07 0.49 9.87
CA LEU A 53 8.17 0.05 10.73
C LEU A 53 7.79 -1.27 11.40
N ILE A 54 8.73 -2.20 11.45
CA ILE A 54 8.55 -3.51 12.10
C ILE A 54 9.49 -3.57 13.29
N ASP A 55 9.00 -4.00 14.44
CA ASP A 55 9.88 -4.35 15.56
C ASP A 55 10.38 -5.79 15.47
N ASP A 56 11.68 -5.97 15.67
CA ASP A 56 12.40 -7.23 15.50
C ASP A 56 11.97 -8.34 16.47
N TYR A 57 11.37 -7.99 17.61
CA TYR A 57 11.11 -8.91 18.71
C TYR A 57 9.68 -9.45 18.72
N ALA A 58 8.70 -8.65 18.28
CA ALA A 58 7.29 -8.98 18.43
C ALA A 58 6.49 -8.93 17.13
N ASN A 59 7.13 -8.72 15.97
CA ASN A 59 6.44 -8.67 14.67
C ASN A 59 5.32 -7.63 14.63
N ARG A 60 5.52 -6.52 15.34
CA ARG A 60 4.53 -5.44 15.39
C ARG A 60 4.82 -4.43 14.30
N VAL A 61 3.79 -4.10 13.52
CA VAL A 61 3.85 -3.03 12.53
C VAL A 61 3.40 -1.72 13.15
N LYS A 62 4.16 -0.65 12.92
CA LYS A 62 3.82 0.72 13.27
C LYS A 62 3.90 1.60 12.03
N MET A 63 2.84 2.36 11.79
CA MET A 63 2.81 3.34 10.71
C MET A 63 3.68 4.55 11.07
N SER A 64 4.40 5.07 10.09
CA SER A 64 5.32 6.20 10.23
C SER A 64 5.18 7.18 9.07
N ASP A 65 5.93 8.28 9.14
CA ASP A 65 5.93 9.38 8.15
C ASP A 65 4.56 10.02 7.91
N PHE A 66 4.11 10.79 8.90
CA PHE A 66 2.90 11.60 8.83
C PHE A 66 3.14 12.99 8.20
N GLY A 67 4.28 13.22 7.53
CA GLY A 67 4.62 14.54 6.98
C GLY A 67 3.61 15.05 5.95
N MET A 68 2.96 14.13 5.23
CA MET A 68 1.90 14.44 4.26
C MET A 68 0.48 14.35 4.84
N ALA A 69 0.33 13.79 6.03
CA ALA A 69 -0.96 13.44 6.60
C ALA A 69 -1.84 14.67 6.87
N ARG A 70 -3.16 14.49 6.82
CA ARG A 70 -4.15 15.54 7.07
C ARG A 70 -5.26 15.03 7.97
N ILE A 71 -5.70 15.88 8.90
CA ILE A 71 -6.90 15.65 9.70
C ILE A 71 -8.03 16.45 9.05
N ILE A 72 -9.08 15.78 8.61
CA ILE A 72 -10.28 16.44 8.08
C ILE A 72 -11.23 16.73 9.24
N SER A 73 -11.74 17.97 9.30
CA SER A 73 -12.76 18.32 10.29
C SER A 73 -14.06 17.55 10.00
N SER A 74 -14.76 17.11 11.04
CA SER A 74 -16.08 16.48 10.90
C SER A 74 -17.13 17.42 10.27
N SER A 75 -16.86 18.73 10.22
CA SER A 75 -17.74 19.75 9.64
C SER A 75 -17.50 20.04 8.15
N SER A 76 -16.44 19.48 7.55
CA SER A 76 -16.09 19.65 6.14
C SER A 76 -16.55 18.46 5.28
N SER A 77 -16.65 18.63 3.97
CA SER A 77 -16.66 17.49 3.04
C SER A 77 -15.51 16.57 3.44
N MET A 78 -15.73 15.26 3.55
CA MET A 78 -14.70 14.24 3.89
C MET A 78 -13.59 14.10 2.82
N ILE A 79 -13.35 15.18 2.07
CA ILE A 79 -12.48 15.33 0.93
C ILE A 79 -11.57 16.54 1.23
N TYR A 80 -10.27 16.30 1.23
CA TYR A 80 -9.24 17.31 1.24
C TYR A 80 -8.75 17.55 -0.20
N GLU A 81 -8.74 18.80 -0.65
CA GLU A 81 -8.25 19.19 -1.97
C GLU A 81 -6.91 19.93 -1.83
N GLU A 82 -5.84 19.38 -2.41
CA GLU A 82 -4.54 20.04 -2.41
C GLU A 82 -4.48 21.10 -3.52
N LYS A 83 -4.39 22.37 -3.13
CA LYS A 83 -4.38 23.52 -4.05
C LYS A 83 -3.04 23.74 -4.76
N TYR A 84 -1.97 23.15 -4.23
CA TYR A 84 -0.61 23.33 -4.73
C TYR A 84 -0.12 22.04 -5.38
N ASP A 85 0.65 22.16 -6.47
CA ASP A 85 1.25 21.00 -7.11
C ASP A 85 2.48 20.51 -6.34
N LYS A 86 2.20 19.86 -5.20
CA LYS A 86 3.22 19.25 -4.35
C LYS A 86 3.55 17.85 -4.86
N PRO A 87 4.83 17.41 -4.74
CA PRO A 87 5.20 16.03 -4.97
C PRO A 87 4.35 15.08 -4.12
N PHE A 88 4.04 13.91 -4.69
CA PHE A 88 3.16 12.92 -4.10
C PHE A 88 3.53 11.52 -4.62
N PRO A 89 3.19 10.44 -3.89
CA PRO A 89 3.62 9.07 -4.23
C PRO A 89 2.82 8.51 -5.41
N LEU A 90 3.24 8.85 -6.63
CA LEU A 90 2.52 8.54 -7.88
C LEU A 90 2.02 7.09 -7.97
N ARG A 91 2.89 6.11 -7.70
CA ARG A 91 2.59 4.67 -7.87
C ARG A 91 1.62 4.11 -6.83
N TRP A 92 1.41 4.82 -5.73
CA TRP A 92 0.46 4.47 -4.65
C TRP A 92 -0.82 5.29 -4.72
N SER A 93 -0.94 6.20 -5.70
CA SER A 93 -2.03 7.18 -5.76
C SER A 93 -3.23 6.67 -6.54
N SER A 94 -4.41 6.95 -6.01
CA SER A 94 -5.68 6.60 -6.65
C SER A 94 -5.97 7.50 -7.87
N PRO A 95 -6.81 7.04 -8.83
CA PRO A 95 -7.15 7.80 -10.03
C PRO A 95 -7.68 9.20 -9.73
N GLU A 96 -8.52 9.38 -8.71
CA GLU A 96 -9.10 10.67 -8.34
C GLU A 96 -8.06 11.67 -7.80
N VAL A 97 -6.99 11.20 -7.16
CA VAL A 97 -5.85 12.06 -6.77
C VAL A 97 -5.00 12.43 -7.98
N LEU A 98 -4.79 11.49 -8.92
CA LEU A 98 -4.07 11.78 -10.16
C LEU A 98 -4.77 12.81 -11.04
N ILE A 99 -6.10 12.84 -11.02
CA ILE A 99 -6.90 13.73 -11.88
C ILE A 99 -7.25 15.04 -11.17
N TYR A 100 -7.67 14.96 -9.91
CA TYR A 100 -8.32 16.09 -9.22
C TYR A 100 -7.60 16.55 -7.95
N ARG A 101 -6.50 15.90 -7.52
CA ARG A 101 -5.82 16.18 -6.25
C ARG A 101 -6.73 16.12 -5.02
N LYS A 102 -7.77 15.28 -5.08
CA LYS A 102 -8.77 15.10 -4.01
C LYS A 102 -8.49 13.84 -3.21
N TYR A 103 -8.19 14.02 -1.93
CA TYR A 103 -7.88 12.97 -0.98
C TYR A 103 -9.07 12.73 -0.06
N SER A 104 -9.39 11.47 0.21
CA SER A 104 -10.35 11.04 1.24
C SER A 104 -9.78 9.82 1.96
N SER A 105 -10.48 9.26 2.95
CA SER A 105 -10.08 7.95 3.50
C SER A 105 -10.02 6.85 2.44
N LYS A 106 -10.74 7.00 1.31
CA LYS A 106 -10.73 6.03 0.20
C LYS A 106 -9.45 6.06 -0.62
N TYR A 107 -8.75 7.19 -0.66
CA TYR A 107 -7.40 7.24 -1.23
C TYR A 107 -6.47 6.28 -0.48
N ASP A 108 -6.52 6.33 0.85
CA ASP A 108 -5.70 5.49 1.71
C ASP A 108 -6.07 3.99 1.58
N VAL A 109 -7.34 3.67 1.26
CA VAL A 109 -7.77 2.30 0.91
C VAL A 109 -7.14 1.84 -0.40
N TRP A 110 -7.09 2.70 -1.43
CA TRP A 110 -6.39 2.40 -2.67
C TRP A 110 -4.90 2.14 -2.43
N SER A 111 -4.23 3.05 -1.72
CA SER A 111 -2.81 2.90 -1.38
C SER A 111 -2.55 1.62 -0.57
N TYR A 112 -3.49 1.22 0.30
CA TYR A 112 -3.39 -0.05 1.04
C TYR A 112 -3.42 -1.26 0.11
N GLY A 113 -4.20 -1.23 -0.98
CA GLY A 113 -4.14 -2.26 -2.02
C GLY A 113 -2.75 -2.37 -2.65
N ILE A 114 -2.07 -1.25 -2.89
CA ILE A 114 -0.70 -1.24 -3.39
C ILE A 114 0.27 -1.79 -2.33
N VAL A 115 0.11 -1.44 -1.05
CA VAL A 115 0.90 -2.02 0.06
C VAL A 115 0.73 -3.53 0.18
N LEU A 116 -0.50 -4.05 0.03
CA LEU A 116 -0.73 -5.49 -0.02
C LEU A 116 0.05 -6.15 -1.16
N TRP A 117 0.09 -5.49 -2.32
CA TRP A 117 0.87 -5.98 -3.45
C TRP A 117 2.38 -5.95 -3.17
N GLU A 118 2.90 -4.88 -2.57
CA GLU A 118 4.32 -4.77 -2.18
C GLU A 118 4.72 -5.89 -1.20
N ILE A 119 3.92 -6.10 -0.15
CA ILE A 119 4.16 -7.14 0.87
C ILE A 119 4.27 -8.53 0.21
N HIS A 120 3.34 -8.88 -0.67
CA HIS A 120 3.26 -10.22 -1.26
C HIS A 120 4.15 -10.40 -2.50
N SER A 121 4.73 -9.31 -3.02
CA SER A 121 5.71 -9.33 -4.11
C SER A 121 7.15 -9.23 -3.62
N LEU A 122 7.35 -9.16 -2.30
CA LEU A 122 8.64 -8.96 -1.63
C LEU A 122 9.29 -7.63 -1.99
N ASP A 123 8.52 -6.55 -1.76
CA ASP A 123 8.96 -5.15 -1.90
C ASP A 123 9.40 -4.79 -3.32
N LYS A 124 8.73 -5.38 -4.32
CA LYS A 124 8.90 -4.93 -5.71
C LYS A 124 8.34 -3.54 -5.87
N ILE A 125 8.87 -2.83 -6.85
CA ILE A 125 8.37 -1.50 -7.22
C ILE A 125 7.07 -1.68 -8.01
N PRO A 126 5.94 -1.07 -7.58
CA PRO A 126 4.69 -1.14 -8.33
C PRO A 126 4.85 -0.52 -9.72
N TYR A 127 4.32 -1.15 -10.78
CA TYR A 127 4.43 -0.68 -12.17
C TYR A 127 5.88 -0.49 -12.68
N LYS A 128 6.85 -1.27 -12.18
CA LYS A 128 8.28 -1.14 -12.53
C LYS A 128 8.55 -1.23 -14.05
N GLN A 129 7.71 -1.96 -14.79
CA GLN A 129 7.84 -2.13 -16.23
C GLN A 129 7.55 -0.87 -17.05
N SER A 130 6.88 0.12 -16.46
CA SER A 130 6.51 1.36 -17.14
C SER A 130 7.72 2.30 -17.27
N ILE A 131 7.95 2.79 -18.48
CA ILE A 131 9.14 3.57 -18.86
C ILE A 131 9.07 5.03 -18.36
N SER A 132 7.86 5.57 -18.15
CA SER A 132 7.65 6.96 -17.69
C SER A 132 6.48 7.10 -16.72
N ASN A 133 6.46 8.21 -15.98
CA ASN A 133 5.35 8.59 -15.10
C ASN A 133 4.03 8.75 -15.85
N ASP A 134 4.06 9.29 -17.08
CA ASP A 134 2.85 9.46 -17.90
C ASP A 134 2.17 8.13 -18.21
N ILE A 135 2.96 7.10 -18.54
CA ILE A 135 2.42 5.76 -18.81
C ILE A 135 1.75 5.19 -17.55
N ILE A 136 2.37 5.37 -16.38
CA ILE A 136 1.80 4.92 -15.10
C ILE A 136 0.45 5.61 -14.83
N ILE A 137 0.39 6.92 -15.05
CA ILE A 137 -0.84 7.70 -14.91
C ILE A 137 -1.94 7.14 -15.83
N GLN A 138 -1.62 6.87 -17.10
CA GLN A 138 -2.61 6.35 -18.04
C GLN A 138 -3.09 4.95 -17.65
N LEU A 139 -2.20 4.06 -17.22
CA LEU A 139 -2.56 2.71 -16.76
C LEU A 139 -3.50 2.76 -15.55
N ILE A 140 -3.18 3.58 -14.54
CA ILE A 140 -4.02 3.73 -13.35
C ILE A 140 -5.40 4.29 -13.74
N LYS A 141 -5.42 5.32 -14.60
CA LYS A 141 -6.68 5.94 -15.07
C LYS A 141 -7.53 5.01 -15.93
N SER A 142 -6.93 4.07 -16.65
CA SER A 142 -7.65 3.06 -17.44
C SER A 142 -8.08 1.84 -16.61
N GLY A 143 -7.86 1.84 -15.30
CA GLY A 143 -8.19 0.70 -14.43
C GLY A 143 -7.25 -0.50 -14.57
N HIS A 144 -6.04 -0.30 -15.10
CA HIS A 144 -5.05 -1.37 -15.19
C HIS A 144 -4.47 -1.68 -13.80
N MET A 145 -4.74 -2.90 -13.33
CA MET A 145 -4.28 -3.40 -12.04
C MET A 145 -2.92 -4.11 -12.18
N LEU A 146 -2.15 -4.12 -11.08
CA LEU A 146 -0.88 -4.86 -11.02
C LEU A 146 -1.12 -6.36 -11.19
N ASN A 147 -0.15 -7.05 -11.78
CA ASN A 147 -0.17 -8.51 -11.86
C ASN A 147 -0.21 -9.13 -10.46
N LYS A 148 -0.87 -10.28 -10.32
CA LYS A 148 -0.87 -11.04 -9.07
C LYS A 148 0.56 -11.22 -8.55
N PRO A 149 0.85 -10.87 -7.28
CA PRO A 149 2.19 -11.06 -6.71
C PRO A 149 2.40 -12.53 -6.30
N GLU A 150 3.67 -12.96 -6.24
CA GLU A 150 4.03 -14.39 -6.14
C GLU A 150 3.44 -15.08 -4.91
N LEU A 151 3.44 -14.39 -3.77
CA LEU A 151 3.03 -14.96 -2.48
C LEU A 151 1.58 -14.65 -2.11
N ALA A 152 0.80 -14.01 -2.99
CA ALA A 152 -0.61 -13.74 -2.69
C ALA A 152 -1.44 -15.03 -2.70
N ASN A 153 -2.00 -15.34 -1.54
CA ASN A 153 -3.03 -16.35 -1.38
C ASN A 153 -4.34 -15.92 -2.09
N HIS A 154 -5.32 -16.82 -2.18
CA HIS A 154 -6.58 -16.57 -2.88
C HIS A 154 -7.34 -15.35 -2.30
N PHE A 155 -7.30 -15.15 -0.99
CA PHE A 155 -7.98 -14.05 -0.32
C PHE A 155 -7.37 -12.69 -0.68
N ILE A 156 -6.04 -12.58 -0.63
CA ILE A 156 -5.31 -11.36 -1.04
C ILE A 156 -5.55 -11.07 -2.53
N CYS A 157 -5.55 -12.09 -3.39
CA CYS A 157 -5.87 -11.90 -4.81
C CYS A 157 -7.27 -11.31 -4.98
N LYS A 158 -8.26 -11.85 -4.26
CA LYS A 158 -9.63 -11.35 -4.32
C LYS A 158 -9.70 -9.88 -3.90
N LEU A 159 -9.03 -9.50 -2.81
CA LEU A 159 -8.96 -8.11 -2.35
C LEU A 159 -8.32 -7.18 -3.37
N LEU A 160 -7.20 -7.59 -3.99
CA LEU A 160 -6.50 -6.79 -5.02
C LEU A 160 -7.29 -6.65 -6.33
N MET A 161 -8.26 -7.53 -6.59
CA MET A 161 -9.08 -7.54 -7.80
C MET A 161 -10.48 -6.95 -7.59
N LEU A 162 -10.79 -6.41 -6.41
CA LEU A 162 -12.07 -5.72 -6.21
C LEU A 162 -12.07 -4.40 -6.99
N PRO A 163 -13.10 -4.13 -7.81
CA PRO A 163 -13.28 -2.80 -8.39
C PRO A 163 -13.50 -1.78 -7.27
N CYS A 164 -12.84 -0.63 -7.38
CA CYS A 164 -13.03 0.51 -6.49
C CYS A 164 -14.39 1.18 -6.73
#